data_AF-A0A942Z4M2-F1
#
_entry.id   AF-A0A942Z4M2-F1
#
_cell.length_a   1.000
_cell.length_b   1.000
_cell.length_c   1.000
_cell.angle_alpha   90.00
_cell.angle_beta   90.00
_cell.angle_gamma   90.00
#
_symmetry.space_group_name_H-M   'P 1'
#
loop_
_entity.id
_entity.type
_entity.pdbx_description
1 polymer ?
#
loop_
_entity_poly.entity_id
_entity_poly.type
_entity_poly.pdbx_seq_one_letter_code
_entity_poly.pdbx_strand_id
1 'polypeptide(L)'
;MSWLDKKATFVMDREYDNVAVMKKILNQGDHFIIRFKKNRYILYQNKKLTVRDLSLRRKEKINFHSEIKGKVYDLKVSHIQVEIPSLKGEKMMMIVVYG
;
A
#
# COMPACT_ATOMS: atom_id res chain seq x y z
N MET A 1 -0.29 24.23 21.03
CA MET A 1 -0.50 23.09 20.11
C MET A 1 -0.45 21.83 20.96
N SER A 2 -1.58 21.15 21.14
CA SER A 2 -1.66 19.97 22.00
C SER A 2 -1.15 18.74 21.22
N TRP A 3 -0.68 17.70 21.91
CA TRP A 3 -0.27 16.45 21.26
C TRP A 3 -1.42 15.78 20.48
N LEU A 4 -2.67 16.11 20.80
CA LEU A 4 -3.89 15.61 20.14
C LEU A 4 -4.12 16.21 18.75
N ASP A 5 -3.48 17.33 18.42
CA ASP A 5 -3.66 18.02 17.13
C ASP A 5 -2.71 17.51 16.03
N LYS A 6 -1.81 16.57 16.36
CA LYS A 6 -0.81 16.04 15.42
C LYS A 6 -1.37 14.85 14.65
N LYS A 7 -1.24 14.87 13.33
CA LYS A 7 -1.54 13.72 12.47
C LYS A 7 -0.51 12.62 12.64
N ALA A 8 -0.98 11.39 12.77
CA ALA A 8 -0.15 10.20 12.84
C ALA A 8 -0.09 9.46 11.50
N THR A 9 0.98 8.68 11.29
CA THR A 9 1.05 7.70 10.20
C THR A 9 1.23 6.31 10.79
N PHE A 10 0.20 5.46 10.65
CA PHE A 10 0.23 4.09 11.14
C PHE A 10 0.90 3.16 10.12
N VAL A 11 1.92 2.42 10.54
CA VAL A 11 2.57 1.41 9.69
C VAL A 11 2.15 0.03 10.17
N MET A 12 1.50 -0.73 9.29
CA MET A 12 0.84 -1.99 9.64
C MET A 12 1.22 -3.11 8.66
N ASP A 13 1.30 -4.34 9.19
CA ASP A 13 1.54 -5.54 8.41
C ASP A 13 0.28 -6.02 7.65
N ARG A 14 0.28 -7.28 7.22
CA ARG A 14 -0.78 -7.84 6.37
C ARG A 14 -1.98 -8.36 7.17
N GLU A 15 -1.82 -8.55 8.47
CA GLU A 15 -2.85 -9.04 9.37
C GLU A 15 -3.89 -7.95 9.61
N TYR A 16 -3.45 -6.69 9.61
CA TYR A 16 -4.32 -5.50 9.71
C TYR A 16 -5.02 -5.12 8.41
N ASP A 17 -4.86 -5.89 7.33
CA ASP A 17 -5.45 -5.60 6.02
C ASP A 17 -6.99 -5.71 6.05
N ASN A 18 -7.62 -4.69 6.62
CA ASN A 18 -9.01 -4.61 7.01
C ASN A 18 -9.56 -3.21 6.73
N VAL A 19 -10.68 -3.17 6.01
CA VAL A 19 -11.32 -1.91 5.57
C VAL A 19 -11.80 -1.09 6.76
N ALA A 20 -12.33 -1.71 7.82
CA ALA A 20 -12.84 -0.98 8.98
C ALA A 20 -11.72 -0.21 9.70
N VAL A 21 -10.53 -0.80 9.80
CA VAL A 21 -9.33 -0.16 10.37
C VAL A 21 -8.92 1.03 9.50
N MET A 22 -8.83 0.83 8.18
CA MET A 22 -8.50 1.91 7.23
C MET A 22 -9.50 3.08 7.33
N LYS A 23 -10.81 2.78 7.37
CA LYS A 23 -11.86 3.82 7.53
C LYS A 23 -11.67 4.61 8.82
N LYS A 24 -11.40 3.94 9.93
CA LYS A 24 -11.22 4.60 11.22
C LYS A 24 -10.05 5.60 11.17
N ILE A 25 -8.92 5.19 10.61
CA ILE A 25 -7.73 6.04 10.46
C ILE A 25 -8.04 7.24 9.56
N LEU A 26 -8.65 7.01 8.39
CA LEU A 26 -9.01 8.08 7.47
C LEU A 26 -10.02 9.07 8.06
N ASN A 27 -11.02 8.60 8.81
CA ASN A 27 -12.01 9.45 9.46
C ASN A 27 -11.40 10.32 10.59
N GLN A 28 -10.31 9.87 11.19
CA GLN A 28 -9.51 10.67 12.15
C GLN A 28 -8.60 11.68 11.42
N GLY A 29 -8.54 11.62 10.09
CA GLY A 29 -7.66 12.39 9.24
C GLY A 29 -6.19 12.01 9.37
N ASP A 30 -5.92 10.82 9.92
CA ASP A 30 -4.59 10.24 10.03
C ASP A 30 -4.24 9.46 8.75
N HIS A 31 -2.97 9.09 8.62
CA HIS A 31 -2.44 8.36 7.46
C HIS A 31 -2.08 6.92 7.83
N PHE A 32 -1.97 6.05 6.83
CA PHE A 32 -1.47 4.70 7.03
C PHE A 32 -0.62 4.19 5.87
N ILE A 33 0.28 3.28 6.19
CA ILE A 33 0.99 2.40 5.27
C ILE A 33 0.66 0.99 5.69
N ILE A 34 0.13 0.19 4.76
CA ILE A 34 -0.28 -1.18 5.07
C ILE A 34 0.16 -2.16 4.01
N ARG A 35 0.62 -3.33 4.45
CA ARG A 35 0.97 -4.43 3.55
C ARG A 35 -0.29 -5.17 3.10
N PHE A 36 -0.66 -5.07 1.83
CA PHE A 36 -1.85 -5.79 1.36
C PHE A 36 -1.71 -7.32 1.34
N LYS A 37 -2.83 -8.02 1.57
CA LYS A 37 -2.97 -9.44 1.24
C LYS A 37 -3.04 -9.61 -0.28
N LYS A 38 -2.38 -10.65 -0.80
CA LYS A 38 -2.29 -10.94 -2.24
C LYS A 38 -3.66 -11.11 -2.92
N ASN A 39 -4.66 -11.64 -2.20
CA ASN A 39 -6.01 -11.89 -2.67
C ASN A 39 -6.97 -10.70 -2.50
N ARG A 40 -6.52 -9.57 -1.94
CA ARG A 40 -7.36 -8.37 -1.82
C ARG A 40 -7.72 -7.83 -3.20
N TYR A 41 -8.98 -7.46 -3.36
CA TYR A 41 -9.43 -6.73 -4.53
C TYR A 41 -9.20 -5.22 -4.37
N ILE A 42 -8.69 -4.63 -5.45
CA ILE A 42 -8.45 -3.20 -5.61
C ILE A 42 -9.02 -2.76 -6.96
N LEU A 43 -9.29 -1.46 -7.08
CA LEU A 43 -9.68 -0.83 -8.33
C LEU A 43 -8.46 -0.14 -8.93
N TYR A 44 -8.17 -0.46 -10.17
CA TYR A 44 -7.18 0.23 -10.99
C TYR A 44 -7.85 0.64 -12.30
N GLN A 45 -7.92 1.95 -12.58
CA GLN A 45 -8.63 2.49 -13.75
C GLN A 45 -10.07 1.92 -13.87
N ASN A 46 -10.83 1.95 -12.76
CA ASN A 46 -12.18 1.37 -12.63
C ASN A 46 -12.29 -0.15 -12.87
N LYS A 47 -11.19 -0.86 -13.10
CA LYS A 47 -11.17 -2.33 -13.21
C LYS A 47 -10.85 -2.95 -11.86
N LYS A 48 -11.68 -3.90 -11.43
CA LYS A 48 -11.46 -4.68 -10.21
C LYS A 48 -10.46 -5.82 -10.48
N LEU A 49 -9.34 -5.81 -9.79
CA LEU A 49 -8.26 -6.79 -9.92
C LEU A 49 -7.77 -7.20 -8.53
N THR A 50 -7.14 -8.36 -8.40
CA THR A 50 -6.44 -8.67 -7.15
C THR A 50 -5.11 -7.93 -7.08
N VAL A 51 -4.63 -7.69 -5.85
CA VAL A 51 -3.28 -7.16 -5.59
C VAL A 51 -2.22 -7.99 -6.32
N ARG A 52 -2.34 -9.33 -6.30
CA ARG A 52 -1.43 -10.22 -7.02
C ARG A 52 -1.43 -9.95 -8.53
N ASP A 53 -2.61 -9.88 -9.16
CA ASP A 53 -2.73 -9.69 -10.61
C ASP A 53 -2.17 -8.35 -11.05
N LEU A 54 -2.48 -7.28 -10.31
CA LEU A 54 -1.97 -5.95 -10.63
C LEU A 54 -0.46 -5.86 -10.44
N SER A 55 0.05 -6.45 -9.37
CA SER A 55 1.48 -6.52 -9.09
C SER A 55 2.20 -7.16 -10.28
N LEU A 56 1.80 -8.36 -10.71
CA LEU A 56 2.45 -9.09 -11.81
C LEU A 56 2.52 -8.28 -13.12
N ARG A 57 1.54 -7.40 -13.38
CA ARG A 57 1.52 -6.51 -14.56
C ARG A 57 2.46 -5.31 -14.45
N ARG A 58 3.01 -5.01 -13.27
CA ARG A 58 3.73 -3.77 -12.94
C ARG A 58 5.16 -4.02 -12.44
N LYS A 59 5.75 -5.15 -12.79
CA LYS A 59 7.02 -5.65 -12.22
C LYS A 59 8.24 -4.76 -12.49
N GLU A 60 8.22 -3.85 -13.47
CA GLU A 60 9.46 -3.22 -13.98
C GLU A 60 9.36 -1.71 -14.11
N LYS A 61 9.68 -0.96 -13.04
CA LYS A 61 9.77 0.50 -13.13
C LYS A 61 11.11 1.07 -12.64
N ILE A 62 11.58 0.64 -11.48
CA ILE A 62 12.81 1.17 -10.87
C ILE A 62 13.63 -0.01 -10.36
N ASN A 63 14.89 -0.12 -10.78
CA ASN A 63 15.85 -1.05 -10.20
C ASN A 63 16.54 -0.35 -9.02
N PHE A 64 16.66 -1.04 -7.89
CA PHE A 64 17.18 -0.52 -6.63
C PHE A 64 18.09 -1.56 -5.99
N HIS A 65 19.35 -1.20 -5.75
CA HIS A 65 20.29 -2.05 -5.03
C HIS A 65 20.22 -1.71 -3.55
N SER A 66 19.95 -2.70 -2.69
CA SER A 66 19.85 -2.52 -1.24
C SER A 66 20.76 -3.49 -0.53
N GLU A 67 21.46 -3.05 0.51
CA GLU A 67 22.11 -3.94 1.45
C GLU A 67 21.30 -4.01 2.74
N ILE A 68 20.83 -5.21 3.11
CA ILE A 68 20.09 -5.42 4.36
C ILE A 68 20.80 -6.54 5.12
N LYS A 69 21.33 -6.20 6.31
CA LYS A 69 22.06 -7.14 7.18
C LYS A 69 23.23 -7.85 6.47
N GLY A 70 24.01 -7.11 5.68
CA GLY A 70 25.18 -7.65 4.96
C GLY A 70 24.84 -8.46 3.71
N LYS A 71 23.56 -8.53 3.31
CA LYS A 71 23.13 -9.17 2.06
C LYS A 71 22.70 -8.10 1.06
N VAL A 72 23.27 -8.18 -0.14
CA VAL A 72 22.88 -7.35 -1.28
C VAL A 72 21.62 -7.94 -1.92
N TYR A 73 20.65 -7.07 -2.17
CA TYR A 73 19.38 -7.37 -2.81
C TYR A 73 19.20 -6.46 -4.02
N ASP A 74 18.96 -7.07 -5.18
CA ASP A 74 18.57 -6.37 -6.39
C ASP A 74 17.04 -6.29 -6.43
N LEU A 75 16.52 -5.22 -5.84
CA LEU A 75 15.09 -5.00 -5.75
C LEU A 75 14.58 -4.24 -6.97
N LYS A 76 13.39 -4.59 -7.44
CA LYS A 76 12.61 -3.77 -8.37
C LYS A 76 11.42 -3.16 -7.65
N VAL A 77 11.25 -1.85 -7.76
CA VAL A 77 10.14 -1.10 -7.16
C VAL A 77 9.27 -0.50 -8.25
N SER A 78 7.96 -0.60 -8.07
CA SER A 78 6.98 0.16 -8.85
C SER A 78 5.94 0.76 -7.92
N HIS A 79 5.32 1.85 -8.37
CA HIS A 79 4.25 2.52 -7.63
C HIS A 79 3.09 2.78 -8.57
N ILE A 80 1.88 2.59 -8.07
CA ILE A 80 0.65 2.73 -8.83
C ILE A 80 -0.47 3.26 -7.95
N GLN A 81 -1.22 4.22 -8.46
CA GLN A 81 -2.40 4.72 -7.76
C GLN A 81 -3.57 3.75 -7.95
N VAL A 82 -4.19 3.38 -6.84
CA VAL A 82 -5.30 2.41 -6.78
C VAL A 82 -6.37 2.92 -5.81
N GLU A 83 -7.54 2.33 -5.87
CA GLU A 83 -8.59 2.55 -4.86
C GLU A 83 -9.01 1.21 -4.26
N ILE A 84 -9.52 1.24 -3.04
CA ILE A 84 -10.16 0.06 -2.45
C ILE A 84 -11.67 0.17 -2.76
N PRO A 85 -12.33 -0.90 -3.28
CA PRO A 85 -13.74 -0.80 -3.70
C PRO A 85 -14.69 -0.23 -2.64
N SER A 86 -14.46 -0.58 -1.37
CA SER A 86 -15.26 -0.13 -0.22
C SER A 86 -14.86 1.24 0.34
N LEU A 87 -13.83 1.87 -0.24
CA LEU A 87 -13.31 3.22 0.02
C LEU A 87 -13.23 4.01 -1.29
N LYS A 88 -14.18 3.80 -2.21
CA LYS A 88 -14.18 4.44 -3.52
C LYS A 88 -14.10 5.97 -3.37
N GLY A 89 -13.23 6.60 -4.16
CA GLY A 89 -12.89 8.02 -4.02
C GLY A 89 -11.58 8.28 -3.26
N GLU A 90 -11.18 7.37 -2.35
CA GLU A 90 -9.90 7.44 -1.65
C GLU A 90 -8.80 6.81 -2.50
N LYS A 91 -8.04 7.67 -3.18
CA LYS A 91 -6.89 7.27 -3.99
C LYS A 91 -5.69 6.99 -3.10
N MET A 92 -5.16 5.77 -3.20
CA MET A 92 -4.01 5.30 -2.43
C MET A 92 -2.85 4.98 -3.37
N MET A 93 -1.62 5.22 -2.89
CA MET A 93 -0.42 4.77 -3.59
C MET A 93 -0.09 3.35 -3.16
N MET A 94 -0.19 2.39 -4.09
CA MET A 94 0.31 1.04 -3.88
C MET A 94 1.76 0.97 -4.36
N ILE A 95 2.65 0.54 -3.48
CA ILE A 95 4.06 0.26 -3.80
C ILE A 95 4.21 -1.25 -3.95
N VAL A 96 4.80 -1.68 -5.06
CA VAL A 96 5.11 -3.08 -5.34
C VAL A 96 6.62 -3.24 -5.34
N VAL A 97 7.10 -4.14 -4.49
CA VAL A 97 8.52 -4.46 -4.34
C VAL A 97 8.74 -5.91 -4.76
N TYR A 98 9.75 -6.12 -5.60
CA TYR A 98 10.20 -7.41 -6.10
C TYR A 98 11.69 -7.57 -5.86
N GLY A 99 12.17 -8.81 -5.73
CA GLY A 99 13.58 -9.13 -5.52
C GLY A 99 13.74 -10.17 -4.41
#